data_AF-A0A7L1QPD6-F1
#
_entry.id   AF-A0A7L1QPD6-F1
#
_cell.length_a   1.000
_cell.length_b   1.000
_cell.length_c   1.000
_cell.angle_alpha   90.00
_cell.angle_beta   90.00
_cell.angle_gamma   90.00
#
_symmetry.space_group_name_H-M   'P 1'
#
loop_
_entity.id
_entity.type
_entity.pdbx_description
1 polymer ?
#
loop_
_entity_poly.entity_id
_entity_poly.type
_entity_poly.pdbx_seq_one_letter_code
_entity_poly.pdbx_strand_id
1 'polypeptide(L)'
;LCNCSSVGSAGCNRSTGQCRCLPGYAGPRCRSCARGFFPEQGSQQCQPCSCSPAGATSHQCDLSGKCQCKVGATGLKCERCSEGFYSFNESACEPCQCNNHSQSCDSSTGTCLDCQENTEGKHCELCREGFYRSTHGCQHCPCSIVASTGTCHIQPGESVPRCDQCRPGYTGLNCNQCERGYYNSDSVCVRCECNGNVDPALSPRVCRPDSGECLGCLYHTAGFHCELCQEGYTRDPPGSNCTRKETTLGPEPTEFTTSAPNTTKATSFSTAVLNSTLSPTTLQTIFPISSSDNSTSAFADVSWTQFNIIILTVIIIVVVLLMGFVGAVYMYREYQNRKLNAPFWTIELKEDNISFSSYHDSIPNADVSGLLEDDGNEVAPNGQLTLTTPMHNYKA
;
A
#
# COMPACT_ATOMS: atom_id res chain seq x y z
N LEU A 1 11.02 -46.60 71.15
CA LEU A 1 11.76 -47.06 69.95
C LEU A 1 11.16 -46.58 68.62
N CYS A 2 9.84 -46.40 68.49
CA CYS A 2 9.23 -45.97 67.23
C CYS A 2 8.91 -44.46 67.22
N ASN A 3 9.69 -43.67 66.49
CA ASN A 3 9.48 -42.23 66.28
C ASN A 3 9.20 -41.95 64.79
N CYS A 4 8.13 -42.55 64.27
CA CYS A 4 7.70 -42.41 62.88
C CYS A 4 6.84 -41.17 62.70
N SER A 5 6.81 -40.62 61.47
CA SER A 5 5.87 -39.56 61.11
C SER A 5 4.42 -40.01 61.33
N SER A 6 3.59 -39.17 61.95
CA SER A 6 2.16 -39.42 62.12
C SER A 6 1.38 -39.34 60.80
N VAL A 7 1.90 -38.61 59.82
CA VAL A 7 1.28 -38.41 58.50
C VAL A 7 1.85 -39.36 57.46
N GLY A 8 3.17 -39.62 57.52
CA GLY A 8 3.89 -40.35 56.47
C GLY A 8 4.10 -41.84 56.73
N SER A 9 3.67 -42.38 57.88
CA SER A 9 3.92 -43.78 58.25
C SER A 9 2.64 -44.57 58.48
N ALA A 10 2.59 -45.78 57.94
CA ALA A 10 1.52 -46.75 58.16
C ALA A 10 1.67 -47.56 59.47
N GLY A 11 2.80 -47.38 60.17
CA GLY A 11 3.12 -48.11 61.39
C GLY A 11 4.62 -48.39 61.54
N CYS A 12 5.00 -48.92 62.70
CA CYS A 12 6.38 -49.20 63.05
C CYS A 12 6.57 -50.66 63.48
N ASN A 13 7.66 -51.27 63.05
CA ASN A 13 8.06 -52.58 63.55
C ASN A 13 8.65 -52.44 64.97
N ARG A 14 8.00 -53.07 65.95
CA ARG A 14 8.41 -52.99 67.37
C ARG A 14 9.75 -53.64 67.68
N SER A 15 10.16 -54.64 66.90
CA SER A 15 11.41 -55.38 67.13
C SER A 15 12.63 -54.68 66.51
N THR A 16 12.46 -54.01 65.36
CA THR A 16 13.57 -53.35 64.63
C THR A 16 13.57 -51.83 64.77
N GLY A 17 12.46 -51.22 65.19
CA GLY A 17 12.29 -49.76 65.25
C GLY A 17 12.11 -49.09 63.88
N GLN A 18 12.01 -49.87 62.79
CA GLN A 18 11.86 -49.35 61.43
C GLN A 18 10.42 -48.94 61.12
N CYS A 19 10.25 -47.75 60.54
CA CYS A 19 8.96 -47.23 60.11
C CYS A 19 8.58 -47.74 58.72
N ARG A 20 7.32 -48.12 58.52
CA ARG A 20 6.75 -48.42 57.19
C ARG A 20 6.17 -47.14 56.62
N CYS A 21 6.74 -46.64 55.53
CA CYS A 21 6.32 -45.37 54.92
C CYS A 21 5.13 -45.58 53.98
N LEU A 22 4.22 -44.61 53.96
CA LEU A 22 3.14 -44.52 53.00
C LEU A 22 3.68 -44.10 51.61
N PRO A 23 2.93 -44.35 50.52
CA PRO A 23 3.31 -43.87 49.19
C PRO A 23 3.58 -42.37 49.19
N GLY A 24 4.69 -41.95 48.57
CA GLY A 24 5.13 -40.55 48.55
C GLY A 24 6.03 -40.14 49.72
N TYR A 25 6.22 -41.00 50.74
CA TYR A 25 7.10 -40.76 51.89
C TYR A 25 8.31 -41.69 51.89
N ALA A 26 9.45 -41.17 52.34
CA ALA A 26 10.72 -41.87 52.40
C ALA A 26 11.52 -41.52 53.67
N GLY A 27 12.62 -42.24 53.86
CA GLY A 27 13.55 -42.06 54.98
C GLY A 27 13.23 -42.95 56.18
N PRO A 28 14.15 -43.05 57.16
CA PRO A 28 14.04 -43.99 58.28
C PRO A 28 12.85 -43.72 59.21
N ARG A 29 12.33 -42.49 59.20
CA ARG A 29 11.17 -42.04 60.00
C ARG A 29 9.99 -41.59 59.14
N CYS A 30 10.05 -41.77 57.82
CA CYS A 30 8.99 -41.35 56.87
C CYS A 30 8.63 -39.85 56.96
N ARG A 31 9.63 -38.98 57.17
CA ARG A 31 9.45 -37.51 57.28
C ARG A 31 9.88 -36.74 56.03
N SER A 32 10.62 -37.38 55.13
CA SER A 32 11.04 -36.80 53.85
C SER A 32 10.14 -37.33 52.73
N CYS A 33 9.97 -36.57 51.67
CA CYS A 33 9.25 -37.04 50.50
C CYS A 33 10.08 -38.03 49.69
N ALA A 34 9.40 -39.02 49.11
CA ALA A 34 10.00 -39.96 48.17
C ALA A 34 10.33 -39.26 46.84
N ARG A 35 11.13 -39.90 45.99
CA ARG A 35 11.43 -39.38 44.64
C ARG A 35 10.13 -39.20 43.86
N GLY A 36 10.02 -38.07 43.14
CA GLY A 36 8.79 -37.71 42.43
C GLY A 36 7.72 -37.08 43.33
N PHE A 37 8.04 -36.72 44.57
CA PHE A 37 7.19 -35.98 45.48
C PHE A 37 7.95 -34.81 46.13
N PHE A 38 7.24 -33.74 46.45
CA PHE A 38 7.79 -32.54 47.11
C PHE A 38 6.94 -32.17 48.35
N PRO A 39 7.53 -31.53 49.36
CA PRO A 39 6.80 -31.10 50.55
C PRO A 39 5.92 -29.88 50.23
N GLU A 40 4.66 -29.93 50.66
CA GLU A 40 3.76 -28.77 50.56
C GLU A 40 4.12 -27.71 51.62
N GLN A 41 4.02 -26.44 51.26
CA GLN A 41 4.41 -25.36 52.17
C GLN A 41 3.55 -25.33 53.43
N GLY A 42 4.19 -25.44 54.59
CA GLY A 42 3.53 -25.37 55.89
C GLY A 42 2.91 -26.69 56.37
N SER A 43 3.06 -27.79 55.62
CA SER A 43 2.54 -29.11 56.03
C SER A 43 3.64 -30.19 56.01
N GLN A 44 3.35 -31.34 56.64
CA GLN A 44 4.17 -32.55 56.52
C GLN A 44 3.69 -33.43 55.36
N GLN A 45 2.85 -32.90 54.47
CA GLN A 45 2.24 -33.65 53.38
C GLN A 45 3.16 -33.64 52.15
N CYS A 46 3.36 -34.81 51.57
CA CYS A 46 4.11 -34.95 50.31
C CYS A 46 3.14 -34.99 49.12
N GLN A 47 3.31 -34.05 48.19
CA GLN A 47 2.53 -33.94 46.96
C GLN A 47 3.31 -34.52 45.77
N PRO A 48 2.65 -35.21 44.82
CA PRO A 48 3.34 -35.74 43.64
C PRO A 48 3.80 -34.60 42.72
N CYS A 49 4.97 -34.77 42.11
CA CYS A 49 5.55 -33.79 41.20
C CYS A 49 4.68 -33.59 39.95
N SER A 50 4.09 -34.65 39.38
CA SER A 50 3.22 -34.59 38.19
C SER A 50 3.85 -33.85 36.99
N CYS A 51 5.14 -34.06 36.74
CA CYS A 51 5.83 -33.50 35.57
C CYS A 51 5.34 -34.16 34.27
N SER A 52 5.11 -33.35 33.22
CA SER A 52 4.72 -33.82 31.90
C SER A 52 5.77 -34.76 31.31
N PRO A 53 5.43 -35.99 30.88
CA PRO A 53 6.38 -36.92 30.26
C PRO A 53 6.92 -36.39 28.92
N ALA A 54 6.10 -35.62 28.20
CA ALA A 54 6.49 -35.02 26.93
C ALA A 54 7.52 -33.89 27.14
N GLY A 55 7.24 -32.97 28.08
CA GLY A 55 8.03 -31.75 28.28
C GLY A 55 9.13 -31.80 29.35
N ALA A 56 9.09 -32.73 30.31
CA ALA A 56 10.08 -32.79 31.40
C ALA A 56 11.22 -33.79 31.11
N THR A 57 12.42 -33.52 31.63
CA THR A 57 13.58 -34.44 31.51
C THR A 57 13.43 -35.68 32.40
N SER A 58 12.66 -35.57 33.48
CA SER A 58 12.34 -36.67 34.39
C SER A 58 11.03 -36.40 35.15
N HIS A 59 10.52 -37.41 35.86
CA HIS A 59 9.37 -37.27 36.76
C HIS A 59 9.71 -36.63 38.12
N GLN A 60 10.94 -36.14 38.31
CA GLN A 60 11.39 -35.50 39.55
C GLN A 60 11.24 -33.98 39.47
N CYS A 61 10.96 -33.37 40.61
CA CYS A 61 10.86 -31.92 40.78
C CYS A 61 11.68 -31.46 41.98
N ASP A 62 11.97 -30.16 42.05
CA ASP A 62 12.65 -29.57 43.19
C ASP A 62 11.73 -29.48 44.44
N LEU A 63 12.26 -28.94 45.54
CA LEU A 63 11.50 -28.77 46.79
C LEU A 63 10.30 -27.81 46.67
N SER A 64 10.24 -27.00 45.60
CA SER A 64 9.11 -26.12 45.29
C SER A 64 8.06 -26.79 44.40
N GLY A 65 8.32 -28.02 43.94
CA GLY A 65 7.44 -28.72 43.02
C GLY A 65 7.66 -28.36 41.55
N LYS A 66 8.73 -27.62 41.22
CA LYS A 66 9.08 -27.24 39.84
C LYS A 66 9.87 -28.35 39.14
N CYS A 67 9.39 -28.75 37.97
CA CYS A 67 10.01 -29.77 37.14
C CYS A 67 11.15 -29.19 36.29
N GLN A 68 12.12 -30.05 35.93
CA GLN A 68 13.16 -29.68 34.97
C GLN A 68 12.64 -29.92 33.55
N CYS A 69 12.44 -28.85 32.79
CA CYS A 69 11.90 -28.93 31.44
C CYS A 69 12.98 -29.21 30.39
N LYS A 70 12.61 -29.96 29.35
CA LYS A 70 13.38 -30.11 28.12
C LYS A 70 13.40 -28.78 27.37
N VAL A 71 14.33 -28.66 26.42
CA VAL A 71 14.40 -27.52 25.49
C VAL A 71 13.04 -27.38 24.79
N GLY A 72 12.51 -26.16 24.74
CA GLY A 72 11.23 -25.86 24.11
C GLY A 72 10.00 -26.04 25.00
N ALA A 73 10.14 -26.58 26.21
CA ALA A 73 9.03 -26.74 27.16
C ALA A 73 9.17 -25.75 28.35
N THR A 74 8.03 -25.29 28.86
CA THR A 74 7.92 -24.30 29.94
C THR A 74 6.73 -24.61 30.86
N GLY A 75 6.66 -23.88 31.98
CA GLY A 75 5.68 -24.10 33.04
C GLY A 75 6.25 -24.84 34.25
N LEU A 76 5.47 -24.90 35.33
CA LEU A 76 5.90 -25.58 36.57
C LEU A 76 6.00 -27.10 36.38
N LYS A 77 5.17 -27.66 35.51
CA LYS A 77 5.09 -29.09 35.20
C LYS A 77 5.59 -29.41 33.79
N CYS A 78 6.15 -28.43 33.09
CA CYS A 78 6.60 -28.55 31.69
C CYS A 78 5.45 -28.93 30.74
N GLU A 79 4.27 -28.37 31.02
CA GLU A 79 3.01 -28.68 30.34
C GLU A 79 2.73 -27.82 29.10
N ARG A 80 3.52 -26.78 28.87
CA ARG A 80 3.37 -25.85 27.74
C ARG A 80 4.65 -25.77 26.93
N CYS A 81 4.55 -25.45 25.65
CA CYS A 81 5.72 -25.09 24.87
C CYS A 81 6.11 -23.62 25.11
N SER A 82 7.41 -23.34 25.10
CA SER A 82 7.93 -21.98 25.12
C SER A 82 7.68 -21.29 23.78
N GLU A 83 7.83 -19.96 23.74
CA GLU A 83 7.80 -19.21 22.49
C GLU A 83 8.80 -19.77 21.47
N GLY A 84 8.38 -19.80 20.20
CA GLY A 84 9.16 -20.43 19.12
C GLY A 84 9.08 -21.96 19.08
N PHE A 85 8.24 -22.58 19.92
CA PHE A 85 7.99 -24.02 19.91
C PHE A 85 6.49 -24.33 19.91
N TYR A 86 6.13 -25.46 19.31
CA TYR A 86 4.77 -25.99 19.29
C TYR A 86 4.77 -27.49 19.58
N SER A 87 3.61 -28.03 19.93
CA SER A 87 3.41 -29.47 20.09
C SER A 87 2.12 -29.89 19.43
N PHE A 88 2.13 -31.03 18.75
CA PHE A 88 0.94 -31.60 18.13
C PHE A 88 0.51 -32.85 18.91
N ASN A 89 -0.73 -32.87 19.43
CA ASN A 89 -1.27 -33.98 20.21
C ASN A 89 -0.42 -34.39 21.43
N GLU A 90 -0.01 -33.43 22.26
CA GLU A 90 0.79 -33.68 23.49
C GLU A 90 2.15 -34.37 23.20
N SER A 91 2.68 -34.20 21.98
CA SER A 91 4.04 -34.59 21.63
C SER A 91 5.08 -33.73 22.38
N ALA A 92 6.35 -34.12 22.27
CA ALA A 92 7.43 -33.21 22.67
C ALA A 92 7.31 -31.88 21.90
N CYS A 93 7.73 -30.79 22.54
CA CYS A 93 7.78 -29.47 21.91
C CYS A 93 8.84 -29.46 20.80
N GLU A 94 8.45 -29.05 19.61
CA GLU A 94 9.27 -28.93 18.42
C GLU A 94 9.42 -27.46 18.03
N PRO A 95 10.56 -27.05 17.46
CA PRO A 95 10.77 -25.66 17.05
C PRO A 95 9.82 -25.30 15.89
N CYS A 96 9.32 -24.07 15.89
CA CYS A 96 8.52 -23.53 14.80
C CYS A 96 9.29 -23.59 13.46
N GLN A 97 8.62 -24.06 12.41
CA GLN A 97 9.22 -24.22 11.08
C GLN A 97 8.74 -23.13 10.13
N CYS A 98 9.16 -21.87 10.35
CA CYS A 98 8.62 -20.72 9.63
C CYS A 98 9.49 -20.22 8.46
N ASN A 99 10.33 -21.09 7.88
CA ASN A 99 11.28 -20.73 6.80
C ASN A 99 12.14 -19.49 7.11
N ASN A 100 12.42 -19.23 8.39
CA ASN A 100 13.12 -18.02 8.87
C ASN A 100 12.40 -16.68 8.57
N HIS A 101 11.12 -16.73 8.19
CA HIS A 101 10.27 -15.56 7.98
C HIS A 101 9.36 -15.27 9.18
N SER A 102 9.43 -16.08 10.25
CA SER A 102 8.87 -15.77 11.57
C SER A 102 9.63 -16.53 12.66
N GLN A 103 9.60 -15.98 13.88
CA GLN A 103 10.15 -16.62 15.09
C GLN A 103 9.06 -17.17 16.01
N SER A 104 7.79 -16.90 15.71
CA SER A 104 6.64 -17.29 16.52
C SER A 104 5.66 -18.12 15.69
N CYS A 105 5.07 -19.12 16.33
CA CYS A 105 3.99 -19.90 15.77
C CYS A 105 2.98 -20.24 16.86
N ASP A 106 1.76 -20.58 16.44
CA ASP A 106 0.73 -21.08 17.33
C ASP A 106 1.20 -22.38 18.02
N SER A 107 1.13 -22.40 19.35
CA SER A 107 1.71 -23.48 20.17
C SER A 107 1.04 -24.85 19.99
N SER A 108 -0.15 -24.90 19.37
CA SER A 108 -0.93 -26.14 19.19
C SER A 108 -0.92 -26.64 17.74
N THR A 109 -0.88 -25.73 16.77
CA THR A 109 -0.98 -26.05 15.35
C THR A 109 0.34 -25.95 14.60
N GLY A 110 1.33 -25.26 15.18
CA GLY A 110 2.61 -24.93 14.54
C GLY A 110 2.49 -23.88 13.44
N THR A 111 1.33 -23.25 13.27
CA THR A 111 1.10 -22.25 12.22
C THR A 111 1.85 -20.97 12.55
N CYS A 112 2.72 -20.52 11.65
CA CYS A 112 3.52 -19.34 11.84
C CYS A 112 2.66 -18.07 11.94
N LEU A 113 3.04 -17.20 12.87
CA LEU A 113 2.38 -15.92 13.10
C LEU A 113 3.22 -14.82 12.47
N ASP A 114 2.57 -13.76 11.98
CA ASP A 114 3.23 -12.54 11.47
C ASP A 114 4.37 -12.80 10.47
N CYS A 115 4.10 -13.62 9.45
CA CYS A 115 5.05 -13.91 8.38
C CYS A 115 5.63 -12.62 7.76
N GLN A 116 6.95 -12.46 7.84
CA GLN A 116 7.70 -11.31 7.37
C GLN A 116 8.00 -11.41 5.86
N GLU A 117 8.69 -10.41 5.32
CA GLU A 117 9.22 -10.43 3.93
C GLU A 117 8.18 -10.73 2.84
N ASN A 118 6.93 -10.31 3.05
CA ASN A 118 5.79 -10.53 2.16
C ASN A 118 5.51 -12.02 1.88
N THR A 119 5.80 -12.88 2.85
CA THR A 119 5.42 -14.30 2.81
C THR A 119 4.06 -14.55 3.47
N GLU A 120 3.49 -15.70 3.15
CA GLU A 120 2.26 -16.25 3.70
C GLU A 120 2.28 -17.79 3.67
N GLY A 121 1.20 -18.42 4.11
CA GLY A 121 1.11 -19.87 4.26
C GLY A 121 1.35 -20.31 5.69
N LYS A 122 1.23 -21.62 5.95
CA LYS A 122 1.25 -22.15 7.31
C LYS A 122 2.64 -22.06 7.95
N HIS A 123 3.66 -22.05 7.11
CA HIS A 123 5.08 -22.05 7.42
C HIS A 123 5.80 -20.86 6.77
N CYS A 124 5.06 -19.82 6.34
CA CYS A 124 5.59 -18.69 5.57
C CYS A 124 6.31 -19.13 4.28
N GLU A 125 5.81 -20.19 3.64
CA GLU A 125 6.41 -20.86 2.49
C GLU A 125 5.94 -20.31 1.13
N LEU A 126 4.91 -19.47 1.13
CA LEU A 126 4.34 -18.85 -0.07
C LEU A 126 4.64 -17.35 -0.05
N CYS A 127 4.62 -16.72 -1.22
CA CYS A 127 4.59 -15.26 -1.30
C CYS A 127 3.14 -14.79 -1.21
N ARG A 128 2.91 -13.66 -0.56
CA ARG A 128 1.61 -13.01 -0.48
C ARG A 128 1.05 -12.72 -1.87
N GLU A 129 -0.27 -12.62 -1.93
CA GLU A 129 -0.98 -12.20 -3.14
C GLU A 129 -0.40 -10.89 -3.71
N GLY A 130 -0.17 -10.86 -5.03
CA GLY A 130 0.52 -9.74 -5.69
C GLY A 130 2.06 -9.77 -5.60
N PHE A 131 2.64 -10.82 -5.01
CA PHE A 131 4.08 -11.09 -5.01
C PHE A 131 4.40 -12.42 -5.68
N TYR A 132 5.57 -12.51 -6.29
CA TYR A 132 6.11 -13.72 -6.89
C TYR A 132 7.45 -14.09 -6.27
N ARG A 133 7.80 -15.38 -6.33
CA ARG A 133 9.05 -15.91 -5.79
C ARG A 133 10.21 -15.64 -6.76
N SER A 134 11.23 -14.94 -6.28
CA SER A 134 12.47 -14.61 -7.00
C SER A 134 13.70 -15.13 -6.24
N THR A 135 14.89 -14.97 -6.82
CA THR A 135 16.18 -15.28 -6.14
C THR A 135 16.44 -14.41 -4.92
N HIS A 136 15.80 -13.24 -4.84
CA HIS A 136 15.90 -12.28 -3.75
C HIS A 136 14.70 -12.34 -2.79
N GLY A 137 13.97 -13.45 -2.75
CA GLY A 137 12.75 -13.60 -1.94
C GLY A 137 11.48 -13.19 -2.69
N CYS A 138 10.46 -12.75 -1.95
CA CYS A 138 9.17 -12.36 -2.53
C CYS A 138 9.22 -10.93 -3.08
N GLN A 139 9.08 -10.80 -4.41
CA GLN A 139 9.07 -9.52 -5.10
C GLN A 139 7.69 -9.18 -5.64
N HIS A 140 7.38 -7.88 -5.69
CA HIS A 140 6.07 -7.42 -6.14
C HIS A 140 5.86 -7.72 -7.62
N CYS A 141 4.66 -8.17 -7.97
CA CYS A 141 4.26 -8.38 -9.36
C CYS A 141 4.34 -7.06 -10.14
N PRO A 142 4.95 -7.01 -11.33
CA PRO A 142 5.00 -5.82 -12.17
C PRO A 142 3.65 -5.58 -12.89
N CYS A 143 2.56 -5.66 -12.14
CA CYS A 143 1.18 -5.66 -12.62
C CYS A 143 0.41 -4.50 -11.99
N SER A 144 -0.09 -3.58 -12.80
CA SER A 144 -0.92 -2.47 -12.29
C SER A 144 -2.32 -2.96 -11.93
N ILE A 145 -2.79 -2.66 -10.71
CA ILE A 145 -4.16 -2.99 -10.29
C ILE A 145 -5.24 -2.26 -11.12
N VAL A 146 -4.88 -1.19 -11.84
CA VAL A 146 -5.77 -0.47 -12.76
C VAL A 146 -5.88 -1.19 -14.10
N ALA A 147 -4.81 -1.84 -14.54
CA ALA A 147 -4.72 -2.50 -15.85
C ALA A 147 -4.89 -4.02 -15.79
N SER A 148 -4.79 -4.63 -14.61
CA SER A 148 -4.88 -6.08 -14.39
C SER A 148 -5.50 -6.39 -13.03
N THR A 149 -5.46 -7.67 -12.63
CA THR A 149 -5.79 -8.14 -11.27
C THR A 149 -4.74 -7.77 -10.23
N GLY A 150 -3.53 -7.40 -10.64
CA GLY A 150 -2.38 -7.17 -9.75
C GLY A 150 -1.60 -8.43 -9.36
N THR A 151 -2.08 -9.62 -9.74
CA THR A 151 -1.45 -10.92 -9.47
C THR A 151 -0.68 -11.45 -10.68
N CYS A 152 0.33 -12.29 -10.45
CA CYS A 152 1.20 -12.80 -11.50
C CYS A 152 1.75 -14.21 -11.21
N HIS A 153 2.12 -14.93 -12.27
CA HIS A 153 2.79 -16.22 -12.21
C HIS A 153 4.02 -16.26 -13.13
N ILE A 154 4.99 -17.13 -12.80
CA ILE A 154 6.13 -17.43 -13.67
C ILE A 154 5.83 -18.76 -14.39
N GLN A 155 5.96 -18.77 -15.72
CA GLN A 155 5.81 -20.01 -16.50
C GLN A 155 7.07 -20.89 -16.40
N PRO A 156 6.93 -22.23 -16.46
CA PRO A 156 8.09 -23.12 -16.42
C PRO A 156 9.09 -22.81 -17.55
N GLY A 157 10.33 -22.46 -17.17
CA GLY A 157 11.39 -22.10 -18.11
C GLY A 157 11.53 -20.60 -18.40
N GLU A 158 10.65 -19.77 -17.85
CA GLU A 158 10.77 -18.31 -17.89
C GLU A 158 11.28 -17.76 -16.55
N SER A 159 11.93 -16.61 -16.58
CA SER A 159 12.40 -15.88 -15.38
C SER A 159 11.57 -14.63 -15.09
N VAL A 160 10.66 -14.25 -15.99
CA VAL A 160 9.88 -13.02 -15.93
C VAL A 160 8.45 -13.38 -15.53
N PRO A 161 7.87 -12.71 -14.53
CA PRO A 161 6.47 -12.92 -14.16
C PRO A 161 5.53 -12.35 -15.23
N ARG A 162 4.41 -13.03 -15.45
CA ARG A 162 3.32 -12.61 -16.31
C ARG A 162 2.06 -12.37 -15.48
N CYS A 163 1.38 -11.25 -15.69
CA CYS A 163 0.11 -10.98 -15.01
C CYS A 163 -0.96 -12.00 -15.40
N ASP A 164 -1.75 -12.43 -14.42
CA ASP A 164 -2.74 -13.50 -14.62
C ASP A 164 -3.85 -13.09 -15.59
N GLN A 165 -4.35 -11.87 -15.42
CA GLN A 165 -5.45 -11.35 -16.23
C GLN A 165 -5.34 -9.84 -16.43
N CYS A 166 -5.18 -9.42 -17.70
CA CYS A 166 -5.32 -8.03 -18.09
C CYS A 166 -6.80 -7.63 -18.15
N ARG A 167 -7.09 -6.39 -17.74
CA ARG A 167 -8.42 -5.80 -17.91
C ARG A 167 -8.68 -5.47 -19.39
N PRO A 168 -9.95 -5.32 -19.80
CA PRO A 168 -10.29 -4.99 -21.18
C PRO A 168 -9.54 -3.74 -21.68
N GLY A 169 -8.99 -3.81 -22.88
CA GLY A 169 -8.20 -2.73 -23.47
C GLY A 169 -6.72 -2.74 -23.09
N TYR A 170 -6.27 -3.61 -22.19
CA TYR A 170 -4.87 -3.80 -21.82
C TYR A 170 -4.32 -5.14 -22.32
N THR A 171 -3.04 -5.16 -22.66
CA THR A 171 -2.34 -6.32 -23.20
C THR A 171 -0.85 -6.32 -22.82
N GLY A 172 -0.13 -7.38 -23.20
CA GLY A 172 1.27 -7.62 -22.85
C GLY A 172 1.44 -8.42 -21.56
N LEU A 173 2.69 -8.77 -21.24
CA LEU A 173 3.04 -9.57 -20.05
C LEU A 173 2.66 -8.87 -18.73
N ASN A 174 2.83 -7.55 -18.70
CA ASN A 174 2.59 -6.70 -17.53
C ASN A 174 1.28 -5.90 -17.61
N CYS A 175 0.46 -6.17 -18.63
CA CYS A 175 -0.76 -5.41 -18.94
C CYS A 175 -0.53 -3.90 -19.08
N ASN A 176 0.63 -3.46 -19.55
CA ASN A 176 0.99 -2.05 -19.67
C ASN A 176 0.84 -1.50 -21.10
N GLN A 177 0.38 -2.31 -22.05
CA GLN A 177 0.18 -1.91 -23.44
C GLN A 177 -1.31 -1.85 -23.75
N CYS A 178 -1.72 -0.92 -24.60
CA CYS A 178 -3.11 -0.87 -25.05
C CYS A 178 -3.38 -1.89 -26.15
N GLU A 179 -4.49 -2.60 -26.02
CA GLU A 179 -5.00 -3.53 -27.02
C GLU A 179 -5.36 -2.79 -28.33
N ARG A 180 -5.45 -3.53 -29.44
CA ARG A 180 -5.95 -2.98 -30.71
C ARG A 180 -7.36 -2.41 -30.51
N GLY A 181 -7.57 -1.16 -30.91
CA GLY A 181 -8.83 -0.46 -30.65
C GLY A 181 -8.83 0.38 -29.38
N TYR A 182 -7.67 0.52 -28.72
CA TYR A 182 -7.46 1.44 -27.60
C TYR A 182 -6.22 2.30 -27.84
N TYR A 183 -6.20 3.49 -27.25
CA TYR A 183 -5.08 4.42 -27.22
C TYR A 183 -4.76 4.77 -25.77
N ASN A 184 -3.50 5.14 -25.50
CA ASN A 184 -3.04 5.56 -24.19
C ASN A 184 -3.39 7.03 -23.97
N SER A 185 -4.17 7.30 -22.92
CA SER A 185 -4.41 8.63 -22.37
C SER A 185 -3.97 8.60 -20.92
N ASP A 186 -2.88 9.30 -20.58
CA ASP A 186 -2.35 9.39 -19.22
C ASP A 186 -2.15 8.02 -18.52
N SER A 187 -1.53 7.06 -19.22
CA SER A 187 -1.30 5.68 -18.74
C SER A 187 -2.54 4.82 -18.58
N VAL A 188 -3.70 5.28 -19.06
CA VAL A 188 -4.96 4.54 -19.10
C VAL A 188 -5.31 4.24 -20.56
N CYS A 189 -5.71 3.00 -20.85
CA CYS A 189 -6.13 2.62 -22.19
C CYS A 189 -7.61 3.00 -22.42
N VAL A 190 -7.83 3.96 -23.31
CA VAL A 190 -9.14 4.48 -23.70
C VAL A 190 -9.52 3.92 -25.06
N ARG A 191 -10.79 3.54 -25.24
CA ARG A 191 -11.27 2.94 -26.48
C ARG A 191 -11.25 3.97 -27.62
N CYS A 192 -10.84 3.54 -28.81
CA CYS A 192 -10.97 4.33 -30.03
C CYS A 192 -12.46 4.50 -30.39
N GLU A 193 -12.90 5.74 -30.56
CA GLU A 193 -14.26 6.07 -31.00
C GLU A 193 -14.22 6.50 -32.48
N CYS A 194 -14.46 5.58 -33.41
CA CYS A 194 -14.38 5.86 -34.85
C CYS A 194 -15.75 5.85 -35.56
N ASN A 195 -16.84 6.11 -34.82
CA ASN A 195 -18.23 6.14 -35.32
C ASN A 195 -18.67 4.87 -36.11
N GLY A 196 -18.02 3.73 -35.89
CA GLY A 196 -18.27 2.50 -36.65
C GLY A 196 -17.76 2.52 -38.10
N ASN A 197 -17.03 3.57 -38.49
CA ASN A 197 -16.50 3.76 -39.84
C ASN A 197 -15.09 3.16 -40.02
N VAL A 198 -14.67 2.25 -39.15
CA VAL A 198 -13.40 1.51 -39.26
C VAL A 198 -13.67 0.05 -38.99
N ASP A 199 -13.19 -0.83 -39.87
CA ASP A 199 -13.25 -2.29 -39.70
C ASP A 199 -11.97 -2.82 -39.01
N PRO A 200 -12.07 -3.36 -37.78
CA PRO A 200 -10.92 -3.93 -37.07
C PRO A 200 -10.29 -5.15 -37.76
N ALA A 201 -10.98 -5.82 -38.68
CA ALA A 201 -10.45 -6.95 -39.44
C ALA A 201 -9.55 -6.50 -40.60
N LEU A 202 -9.86 -5.35 -41.20
CA LEU A 202 -9.13 -4.81 -42.36
C LEU A 202 -7.96 -3.90 -41.95
N SER A 203 -8.06 -3.25 -40.80
CA SER A 203 -7.05 -2.30 -40.32
C SER A 203 -6.23 -2.91 -39.17
N PRO A 204 -4.89 -3.04 -39.29
CA PRO A 204 -4.04 -3.61 -38.23
C PRO A 204 -4.17 -2.86 -36.88
N ARG A 205 -4.49 -1.55 -36.94
CA ARG A 205 -4.77 -0.69 -35.78
C ARG A 205 -5.94 0.24 -36.12
N VAL A 206 -6.93 0.30 -35.23
CA VAL A 206 -8.16 1.09 -35.40
C VAL A 206 -7.89 2.60 -35.25
N CYS A 207 -7.03 2.99 -34.31
CA CYS A 207 -6.60 4.38 -34.12
C CYS A 207 -5.13 4.46 -33.72
N ARG A 208 -4.55 5.66 -33.74
CA ARG A 208 -3.18 5.91 -33.28
C ARG A 208 -3.07 5.72 -31.76
N PRO A 209 -1.99 5.10 -31.25
CA PRO A 209 -1.88 4.75 -29.84
C PRO A 209 -1.73 5.93 -28.89
N ASP A 210 -1.17 7.04 -29.36
CA ASP A 210 -0.84 8.17 -28.50
C ASP A 210 -1.88 9.29 -28.60
N SER A 211 -2.59 9.37 -29.72
CA SER A 211 -3.58 10.42 -29.96
C SER A 211 -5.02 9.92 -29.93
N GLY A 212 -5.30 8.68 -30.32
CA GLY A 212 -6.67 8.21 -30.51
C GLY A 212 -7.27 8.53 -31.89
N GLU A 213 -6.50 9.15 -32.80
CA GLU A 213 -6.97 9.46 -34.16
C GLU A 213 -7.22 8.19 -34.98
N CYS A 214 -8.42 8.05 -35.52
CA CYS A 214 -8.84 6.88 -36.26
C CYS A 214 -8.05 6.68 -37.57
N LEU A 215 -7.74 5.42 -37.87
CA LEU A 215 -6.95 5.02 -39.03
C LEU A 215 -7.79 4.15 -39.96
N GLY A 216 -7.72 4.43 -41.27
CA GLY A 216 -8.42 3.63 -42.27
C GLY A 216 -9.94 3.85 -42.25
N CYS A 217 -10.38 5.11 -42.19
CA CYS A 217 -11.78 5.48 -42.31
C CYS A 217 -12.40 4.91 -43.61
N LEU A 218 -13.47 4.14 -43.47
CA LEU A 218 -14.25 3.52 -44.54
C LEU A 218 -15.36 4.46 -45.01
N TYR A 219 -16.08 4.04 -46.05
CA TYR A 219 -17.27 4.75 -46.56
C TYR A 219 -17.01 6.21 -46.96
N HIS A 220 -15.80 6.52 -47.44
CA HIS A 220 -15.40 7.89 -47.81
C HIS A 220 -15.57 8.89 -46.66
N THR A 221 -15.30 8.46 -45.44
CA THR A 221 -15.28 9.32 -44.25
C THR A 221 -13.86 9.78 -43.94
N ALA A 222 -13.75 10.90 -43.22
CA ALA A 222 -12.52 11.54 -42.78
C ALA A 222 -12.76 12.21 -41.42
N GLY A 223 -11.74 12.85 -40.84
CA GLY A 223 -11.81 13.45 -39.50
C GLY A 223 -11.17 12.55 -38.44
N PHE A 224 -11.07 13.07 -37.22
CA PHE A 224 -10.32 12.42 -36.15
C PHE A 224 -11.00 11.12 -35.67
N HIS A 225 -12.33 11.10 -35.72
CA HIS A 225 -13.21 10.01 -35.35
C HIS A 225 -13.95 9.43 -36.58
N CYS A 226 -13.45 9.67 -37.80
CA CYS A 226 -14.13 9.34 -39.07
C CYS A 226 -15.56 9.91 -39.14
N GLU A 227 -15.77 11.11 -38.60
CA GLU A 227 -17.04 11.78 -38.40
C GLU A 227 -17.44 12.74 -39.53
N LEU A 228 -16.53 13.03 -40.46
CA LEU A 228 -16.74 13.92 -41.61
C LEU A 228 -16.76 13.09 -42.90
N CYS A 229 -17.29 13.65 -43.98
CA CYS A 229 -17.06 13.08 -45.31
C CYS A 229 -15.73 13.58 -45.86
N GLN A 230 -15.02 12.72 -46.58
CA GLN A 230 -13.83 13.09 -47.33
C GLN A 230 -14.15 14.19 -48.34
N GLU A 231 -13.15 15.00 -48.72
CA GLU A 231 -13.32 16.06 -49.71
C GLU A 231 -14.00 15.56 -50.99
N GLY A 232 -15.04 16.27 -51.43
CA GLY A 232 -15.86 15.90 -52.59
C GLY A 232 -17.03 14.96 -52.27
N TYR A 233 -17.28 14.61 -51.00
CA TYR A 233 -18.41 13.80 -50.56
C TYR A 233 -19.30 14.55 -49.55
N THR A 234 -20.60 14.25 -49.52
CA THR A 234 -21.60 14.86 -48.62
C THR A 234 -22.57 13.79 -48.09
N ARG A 235 -23.15 14.00 -46.89
CA ARG A 235 -24.29 13.19 -46.41
C ARG A 235 -25.58 13.90 -46.75
N ASP A 236 -26.44 13.24 -47.50
CA ASP A 236 -27.81 13.68 -47.70
C ASP A 236 -28.70 12.44 -47.80
N PRO A 237 -29.67 12.21 -46.89
CA PRO A 237 -30.01 12.96 -45.68
C PRO A 237 -29.03 12.75 -44.48
N PRO A 238 -29.15 13.52 -43.37
CA PRO A 238 -28.27 13.40 -42.20
C PRO A 238 -28.31 11.98 -41.59
N GLY A 239 -27.17 11.27 -41.66
CA GLY A 239 -27.05 9.87 -41.22
C GLY A 239 -26.91 8.85 -42.38
N SER A 240 -26.95 9.30 -43.64
CA SER A 240 -26.64 8.46 -44.79
C SER A 240 -25.12 8.30 -45.01
N ASN A 241 -24.74 7.30 -45.80
CA ASN A 241 -23.36 7.10 -46.25
C ASN A 241 -22.90 8.31 -47.08
N CYS A 242 -21.62 8.65 -46.99
CA CYS A 242 -21.05 9.75 -47.78
C CYS A 242 -21.16 9.44 -49.27
N THR A 243 -21.89 10.26 -50.01
CA THR A 243 -22.05 10.18 -51.48
C THR A 243 -21.26 11.30 -52.15
N ARG A 244 -20.80 11.07 -53.38
CA ARG A 244 -20.02 12.06 -54.13
C ARG A 244 -20.90 13.27 -54.44
N LYS A 245 -20.38 14.46 -54.20
CA LYS A 245 -21.02 15.72 -54.57
C LYS A 245 -21.08 15.81 -56.10
N GLU A 246 -22.28 15.73 -56.67
CA GLU A 246 -22.48 16.02 -58.09
C GLU A 246 -22.26 17.51 -58.33
N THR A 247 -21.14 17.85 -58.97
CA THR A 247 -20.90 19.20 -59.47
C THR A 247 -21.88 19.43 -60.62
N THR A 248 -23.04 19.99 -60.32
CA THR A 248 -23.88 20.59 -61.36
C THR A 248 -23.07 21.75 -61.91
N LEU A 249 -22.56 21.60 -63.14
CA LEU A 249 -21.99 22.70 -63.91
C LEU A 249 -23.15 23.69 -64.18
N GLY A 250 -23.38 24.60 -63.24
CA GLY A 250 -24.21 25.79 -63.46
C GLY A 250 -23.48 26.75 -64.40
N PRO A 251 -24.20 27.47 -65.28
CA PRO A 251 -23.60 28.15 -66.41
C PRO A 251 -22.64 29.24 -65.96
N GLU A 252 -21.48 29.23 -66.59
CA GLU A 252 -20.42 30.23 -66.55
C GLU A 252 -20.99 31.66 -66.66
N PRO A 253 -20.78 32.55 -65.67
CA PRO A 253 -20.93 33.97 -65.90
C PRO A 253 -19.72 34.41 -66.74
N THR A 254 -20.02 34.85 -67.96
CA THR A 254 -19.08 35.50 -68.87
C THR A 254 -18.47 36.72 -68.17
N GLU A 255 -17.22 36.59 -67.72
CA GLU A 255 -16.43 37.74 -67.30
C GLU A 255 -15.83 38.45 -68.52
N PHE A 256 -16.15 39.74 -68.62
CA PHE A 256 -15.59 40.65 -69.61
C PHE A 256 -14.08 40.77 -69.44
N THR A 257 -13.38 40.56 -70.55
CA THR A 257 -11.94 40.76 -70.69
C THR A 257 -11.61 42.25 -70.61
N THR A 258 -10.68 42.64 -69.72
CA THR A 258 -9.84 43.81 -69.95
C THR A 258 -8.39 43.47 -69.57
N SER A 259 -7.53 43.50 -70.59
CA SER A 259 -6.06 43.39 -70.58
C SER A 259 -5.45 44.64 -69.90
N ALA A 260 -4.25 44.70 -69.30
CA ALA A 260 -3.00 43.93 -69.25
C ALA A 260 -2.15 44.49 -68.05
N PRO A 261 -0.83 44.23 -67.87
CA PRO A 261 0.01 43.09 -68.25
C PRO A 261 0.76 42.44 -67.06
N ASN A 262 1.43 41.33 -67.37
CA ASN A 262 2.26 40.46 -66.55
C ASN A 262 3.32 41.13 -65.66
N THR A 263 3.48 40.60 -64.44
CA THR A 263 4.83 40.35 -63.89
C THR A 263 4.84 39.01 -63.16
N THR A 264 5.75 38.15 -63.58
CA THR A 264 6.02 36.81 -63.08
C THR A 264 6.90 36.86 -61.82
N LYS A 265 6.48 36.20 -60.73
CA LYS A 265 7.24 35.11 -60.07
C LYS A 265 6.59 34.63 -58.75
N ALA A 266 6.12 33.39 -58.80
CA ALA A 266 6.40 32.26 -57.89
C ALA A 266 6.50 32.47 -56.36
N THR A 267 5.46 31.93 -55.69
CA THR A 267 5.50 31.05 -54.48
C THR A 267 6.21 31.52 -53.20
N SER A 268 5.41 31.90 -52.20
CA SER A 268 5.42 31.25 -50.87
C SER A 268 4.18 31.64 -50.03
N PHE A 269 3.42 30.64 -49.59
CA PHE A 269 2.56 30.66 -48.40
C PHE A 269 3.10 29.49 -47.54
N SER A 270 3.28 29.56 -46.22
CA SER A 270 2.27 29.95 -45.24
C SER A 270 2.86 30.32 -43.87
N THR A 271 2.27 31.37 -43.30
CA THR A 271 1.78 31.56 -41.92
C THR A 271 2.53 30.93 -40.72
N ALA A 272 3.02 31.84 -39.86
CA ALA A 272 3.13 31.63 -38.42
C ALA A 272 2.08 32.48 -37.69
N VAL A 273 1.53 31.86 -36.66
CA VAL A 273 0.40 32.19 -35.78
C VAL A 273 0.67 33.43 -34.91
N LEU A 274 -0.36 34.25 -34.66
CA LEU A 274 -0.60 34.77 -33.31
C LEU A 274 -2.09 34.96 -33.00
N ASN A 275 -2.43 34.62 -31.76
CA ASN A 275 -3.72 34.51 -31.08
C ASN A 275 -4.70 35.69 -31.23
N SER A 276 -6.01 35.38 -31.17
CA SER A 276 -6.95 36.06 -30.28
C SER A 276 -8.21 35.24 -30.03
N THR A 277 -8.43 34.94 -28.76
CA THR A 277 -9.61 34.31 -28.16
C THR A 277 -10.74 35.33 -27.97
N LEU A 278 -11.96 34.98 -28.38
CA LEU A 278 -13.22 35.52 -27.84
C LEU A 278 -14.28 34.41 -27.85
N SER A 279 -14.86 34.15 -26.68
CA SER A 279 -15.92 33.17 -26.41
C SER A 279 -17.28 33.90 -26.23
N PRO A 280 -18.43 33.22 -26.01
CA PRO A 280 -19.63 33.40 -26.84
C PRO A 280 -20.84 34.01 -26.10
N THR A 281 -21.86 34.40 -26.87
CA THR A 281 -23.17 34.86 -26.38
C THR A 281 -24.22 33.76 -26.55
N THR A 282 -24.98 33.49 -25.48
CA THR A 282 -26.10 32.54 -25.40
C THR A 282 -27.46 33.18 -25.74
N LEU A 283 -28.37 32.33 -26.24
CA LEU A 283 -29.71 32.62 -26.76
C LEU A 283 -30.79 32.67 -25.65
N GLN A 284 -31.81 33.50 -25.85
CA GLN A 284 -32.98 33.74 -24.98
C GLN A 284 -34.16 32.78 -25.22
N THR A 285 -35.00 32.58 -24.20
CA THR A 285 -36.40 32.13 -24.35
C THR A 285 -37.35 32.79 -23.30
N ILE A 286 -38.07 33.85 -23.75
CA ILE A 286 -39.53 34.13 -23.67
C ILE A 286 -40.37 33.83 -22.38
N PHE A 287 -40.79 34.94 -21.72
CA PHE A 287 -42.11 35.38 -21.16
C PHE A 287 -42.98 34.54 -20.17
N PRO A 288 -44.00 35.12 -19.47
CA PRO A 288 -44.25 36.53 -19.02
C PRO A 288 -44.75 36.65 -17.53
N ILE A 289 -44.88 37.88 -16.99
CA ILE A 289 -46.11 38.49 -16.40
C ILE A 289 -45.79 39.83 -15.66
N SER A 290 -46.47 40.88 -16.15
CA SER A 290 -47.06 42.08 -15.53
C SER A 290 -46.31 43.04 -14.57
N SER A 291 -46.48 44.32 -14.96
CA SER A 291 -46.77 45.54 -14.19
C SER A 291 -45.64 46.33 -13.51
N SER A 292 -45.47 47.54 -14.06
CA SER A 292 -45.34 48.84 -13.38
C SER A 292 -44.25 49.00 -12.32
N ASP A 293 -43.24 49.82 -12.57
CA ASP A 293 -43.36 51.27 -12.41
C ASP A 293 -42.14 52.00 -12.94
N ASN A 294 -42.41 53.16 -13.50
CA ASN A 294 -41.44 54.11 -13.98
C ASN A 294 -40.91 54.91 -12.79
N SER A 295 -39.62 54.81 -12.48
CA SER A 295 -38.86 55.89 -11.84
C SER A 295 -37.36 55.64 -11.99
N THR A 296 -36.76 56.44 -12.87
CA THR A 296 -35.34 56.76 -12.90
C THR A 296 -34.80 57.03 -11.49
N SER A 297 -33.92 56.16 -11.00
CA SER A 297 -32.97 56.52 -9.94
C SER A 297 -31.58 56.57 -10.56
N ALA A 298 -30.96 57.73 -10.40
CA ALA A 298 -29.67 58.11 -10.92
C ALA A 298 -28.59 57.08 -10.58
N PHE A 299 -27.73 56.76 -11.55
CA PHE A 299 -26.46 56.10 -11.28
C PHE A 299 -25.67 56.98 -10.31
N ALA A 300 -25.44 56.49 -9.10
CA ALA A 300 -24.49 57.11 -8.20
C ALA A 300 -23.09 56.92 -8.81
N ASP A 301 -22.49 57.99 -9.30
CA ASP A 301 -21.11 57.99 -9.76
C ASP A 301 -20.21 57.57 -8.59
N VAL A 302 -19.80 56.30 -8.60
CA VAL A 302 -18.86 55.74 -7.63
C VAL A 302 -17.52 56.45 -7.84
N SER A 303 -17.18 57.35 -6.92
CA SER A 303 -15.91 58.07 -6.95
C SER A 303 -14.73 57.09 -7.10
N TRP A 304 -13.68 57.48 -7.83
CA TRP A 304 -12.47 56.65 -8.01
C TRP A 304 -11.88 56.14 -6.69
N THR A 305 -12.02 56.92 -5.61
CA THR A 305 -11.65 56.53 -4.26
C THR A 305 -12.49 55.37 -3.72
N GLN A 306 -13.79 55.33 -4.00
CA GLN A 306 -14.69 54.26 -3.59
C GLN A 306 -14.42 52.96 -4.37
N PHE A 307 -14.09 53.05 -5.66
CA PHE A 307 -13.66 51.88 -6.45
C PHE A 307 -12.36 51.26 -5.90
N ASN A 308 -11.36 52.10 -5.59
CA ASN A 308 -10.10 51.63 -5.02
C ASN A 308 -10.28 50.99 -3.64
N ILE A 309 -11.20 51.52 -2.82
CA ILE A 309 -11.55 50.90 -1.53
C ILE A 309 -12.18 49.52 -1.76
N ILE A 310 -13.09 49.37 -2.72
CA ILE A 310 -13.70 48.08 -3.04
C ILE A 310 -12.64 47.08 -3.48
N ILE A 311 -11.76 47.45 -4.41
CA ILE A 311 -10.68 46.57 -4.87
C ILE A 311 -9.76 46.17 -3.71
N LEU A 312 -9.37 47.12 -2.85
CA LEU A 312 -8.55 46.84 -1.68
C LEU A 312 -9.25 45.85 -0.73
N THR A 313 -10.56 46.01 -0.49
CA THR A 313 -11.31 45.09 0.37
C THR A 313 -11.38 43.68 -0.21
N VAL A 314 -11.55 43.53 -1.52
CA VAL A 314 -11.55 42.22 -2.18
C VAL A 314 -10.18 41.56 -2.08
N ILE A 315 -9.09 42.30 -2.31
CA ILE A 315 -7.72 41.78 -2.17
C ILE A 315 -7.46 41.31 -0.73
N ILE A 316 -7.86 42.11 0.27
CA ILE A 316 -7.70 41.73 1.69
C ILE A 316 -8.48 40.44 1.99
N ILE A 317 -9.73 40.32 1.53
CA ILE A 317 -10.55 39.12 1.73
C ILE A 317 -9.88 37.89 1.10
N VAL A 318 -9.38 38.01 -0.14
CA VAL A 318 -8.70 36.91 -0.83
C VAL A 318 -7.43 36.50 -0.09
N VAL A 319 -6.63 37.46 0.37
CA VAL A 319 -5.42 37.18 1.15
C VAL A 319 -5.76 36.49 2.47
N VAL A 320 -6.80 36.92 3.19
CA VAL A 320 -7.24 36.28 4.44
C VAL A 320 -7.72 34.84 4.20
N LEU A 321 -8.46 34.59 3.11
CA LEU A 321 -8.90 33.23 2.75
C LEU A 321 -7.72 32.33 2.39
N LEU A 322 -6.74 32.82 1.64
CA LEU A 322 -5.53 32.07 1.30
C LEU A 322 -4.69 31.75 2.53
N MET A 323 -4.49 32.73 3.43
CA MET A 323 -3.79 32.49 4.70
C MET A 323 -4.54 31.50 5.58
N GLY A 324 -5.87 31.57 5.63
CA GLY A 324 -6.71 30.58 6.31
C GLY A 324 -6.57 29.17 5.74
N PHE A 325 -6.54 29.04 4.41
CA PHE A 325 -6.33 27.76 3.74
C PHE A 325 -4.95 27.18 4.03
N VAL A 326 -3.88 27.99 3.94
CA VAL A 326 -2.52 27.57 4.27
C VAL A 326 -2.42 27.15 5.75
N GLY A 327 -3.05 27.91 6.66
CA GLY A 327 -3.13 27.56 8.08
C GLY A 327 -3.86 26.24 8.33
N ALA A 328 -4.97 25.99 7.63
CA ALA A 328 -5.71 24.73 7.72
C ALA A 328 -4.90 23.54 7.19
N VAL A 329 -4.18 23.69 6.07
CA VAL A 329 -3.29 22.65 5.53
C VAL A 329 -2.14 22.37 6.50
N TYR A 330 -1.55 23.41 7.09
CA TYR A 330 -0.49 23.25 8.09
C TYR A 330 -0.98 22.53 9.35
N MET A 331 -2.13 22.94 9.91
CA MET A 331 -2.77 22.26 11.04
C MET A 331 -3.13 20.80 10.71
N TYR A 332 -3.62 20.53 9.50
CA TYR A 332 -3.96 19.18 9.05
C TYR A 332 -2.70 18.30 8.93
N ARG A 333 -1.62 18.82 8.35
CA ARG A 333 -0.33 18.11 8.28
C ARG A 333 0.23 17.83 9.68
N GLU A 334 0.18 18.82 10.57
CA GLU A 334 0.63 18.65 11.96
C GLU A 334 -0.22 17.61 12.71
N TYR A 335 -1.54 17.60 12.51
CA TYR A 335 -2.45 16.59 13.07
C TYR A 335 -2.13 15.18 12.54
N GLN A 336 -1.87 15.02 11.24
CA GLN A 336 -1.46 13.73 10.67
C GLN A 336 -0.08 13.30 11.18
N ASN A 337 0.89 14.21 11.29
CA ASN A 337 2.20 13.92 11.86
C ASN A 337 2.11 13.51 13.33
N ARG A 338 1.20 14.10 14.13
CA ARG A 338 0.92 13.61 15.48
C ARG A 338 0.27 12.23 15.50
N LYS A 339 -0.50 11.85 14.47
CA LYS A 339 -1.05 10.49 14.33
C LYS A 339 0.02 9.45 13.93
N LEU A 340 1.04 9.87 13.17
CA LEU A 340 2.20 9.04 12.81
C LEU A 340 3.21 8.92 13.96
N ASN A 341 3.34 9.95 14.79
CA ASN A 341 4.28 10.01 15.93
C ASN A 341 3.63 9.70 17.29
N ALA A 342 2.32 9.47 17.35
CA ALA A 342 1.68 8.94 18.56
C ALA A 342 2.07 7.46 18.65
N PRO A 343 2.91 7.05 19.63
CA PRO A 343 3.17 5.64 19.82
C PRO A 343 1.85 5.04 20.29
N PHE A 344 1.44 3.95 19.67
CA PHE A 344 0.34 3.12 20.13
C PHE A 344 0.72 2.59 21.53
N TRP A 345 0.33 3.31 22.58
CA TRP A 345 0.36 2.81 23.95
C TRP A 345 -1.05 2.33 24.29
N THR A 346 -1.30 1.03 24.16
CA THR A 346 -2.39 0.41 24.91
C THR A 346 -1.96 0.31 26.35
N ILE A 347 -2.58 1.09 27.23
CA ILE A 347 -2.44 0.91 28.67
C ILE A 347 -3.28 -0.32 29.04
N GLU A 348 -2.66 -1.50 29.10
CA GLU A 348 -3.25 -2.63 29.83
C GLU A 348 -3.03 -2.41 31.33
N LEU A 349 -4.11 -2.12 32.04
CA LEU A 349 -4.11 -2.13 33.51
C LEU A 349 -4.09 -3.59 33.97
N LYS A 350 -2.90 -4.14 34.20
CA LYS A 350 -2.72 -5.33 35.04
C LYS A 350 -2.37 -4.84 36.45
N GLU A 351 -3.19 -5.26 37.41
CA GLU A 351 -3.06 -4.90 38.82
C GLU A 351 -1.61 -5.07 39.30
N ASP A 352 -1.04 -3.93 39.75
CA ASP A 352 0.13 -3.79 40.63
C ASP A 352 1.57 -3.75 40.08
N ASN A 353 1.84 -3.48 38.79
CA ASN A 353 3.17 -2.97 38.40
C ASN A 353 3.19 -2.22 37.05
N ILE A 354 3.49 -0.92 37.07
CA ILE A 354 3.68 -0.12 35.84
C ILE A 354 5.08 -0.39 35.30
N SER A 355 5.22 -1.23 34.27
CA SER A 355 6.45 -1.29 33.47
C SER A 355 6.27 -0.49 32.17
N PHE A 356 7.19 0.45 31.93
CA PHE A 356 7.35 1.13 30.65
C PHE A 356 8.39 0.36 29.84
N SER A 357 8.02 -0.23 28.70
CA SER A 357 8.99 -0.67 27.69
C SER A 357 8.92 0.26 26.49
N SER A 358 10.04 0.94 26.19
CA SER A 358 10.19 1.72 24.95
C SER A 358 10.75 0.80 23.87
N TYR A 359 9.95 0.47 22.86
CA TYR A 359 10.48 -0.04 21.59
C TYR A 359 10.87 1.16 20.73
N HIS A 360 12.17 1.37 20.55
CA HIS A 360 12.71 2.20 19.48
C HIS A 360 13.26 1.30 18.36
N ASP A 361 13.08 1.81 17.14
CA ASP A 361 13.63 1.41 15.84
C ASP A 361 13.05 0.21 15.10
N SER A 362 12.17 0.51 14.13
CA SER A 362 12.50 0.42 12.70
C SER A 362 11.32 0.87 11.83
N ILE A 363 11.33 2.12 11.37
CA ILE A 363 10.60 2.52 10.15
C ILE A 363 11.63 2.52 9.02
N PRO A 364 11.50 1.67 7.98
CA PRO A 364 12.26 1.86 6.76
C PRO A 364 11.59 2.96 5.93
N ASN A 365 12.38 3.67 5.12
CA ASN A 365 11.99 4.63 4.09
C ASN A 365 11.98 6.12 4.52
N ALA A 366 13.18 6.66 4.69
CA ALA A 366 13.48 8.02 4.24
C ALA A 366 14.53 7.90 3.13
N ASP A 367 14.16 8.33 1.93
CA ASP A 367 15.01 8.41 0.75
C ASP A 367 16.14 9.44 1.03
N VAL A 368 17.38 8.96 1.16
CA VAL A 368 18.60 9.78 1.20
C VAL A 368 19.42 9.45 -0.04
N SER A 369 18.92 9.89 -1.19
CA SER A 369 19.72 10.01 -2.41
C SER A 369 19.79 11.48 -2.80
N GLY A 370 20.81 12.18 -2.29
CA GLY A 370 21.14 13.52 -2.76
C GLY A 370 21.75 14.44 -1.71
N LEU A 371 22.88 14.06 -1.09
CA LEU A 371 23.93 14.95 -0.59
C LEU A 371 24.90 14.15 0.29
N LEU A 372 25.85 13.46 -0.33
CA LEU A 372 27.15 13.20 0.27
C LEU A 372 28.17 13.29 -0.87
N GLU A 373 28.71 14.50 -1.04
CA GLU A 373 30.04 14.65 -1.60
C GLU A 373 31.05 14.11 -0.58
N ASP A 374 31.95 13.33 -1.14
CA ASP A 374 33.08 12.64 -0.55
C ASP A 374 34.07 13.65 0.05
N ASP A 375 34.35 13.52 1.35
CA ASP A 375 35.60 14.01 1.94
C ASP A 375 36.11 12.96 2.93
N GLY A 376 37.05 12.16 2.45
CA GLY A 376 37.78 11.18 3.23
C GLY A 376 38.71 11.87 4.22
N ASN A 377 38.49 11.60 5.52
CA ASN A 377 39.48 11.88 6.55
C ASN A 377 39.96 10.56 7.17
N GLU A 378 41.25 10.28 6.95
CA GLU A 378 42.00 9.21 7.59
C GLU A 378 41.99 9.35 9.12
N VAL A 379 41.72 8.25 9.81
CA VAL A 379 41.80 8.17 11.28
C VAL A 379 43.19 7.63 11.67
N ALA A 380 43.99 8.48 12.33
CA ALA A 380 45.20 8.05 13.03
C ALA A 380 44.84 7.42 14.40
N PRO A 381 45.56 6.39 14.87
CA PRO A 381 45.19 5.63 16.06
C PRO A 381 45.83 6.23 17.31
N ASN A 382 45.14 7.17 17.97
CA ASN A 382 45.39 7.51 19.37
C ASN A 382 44.25 8.34 19.95
N GLY A 383 43.44 7.69 20.79
CA GLY A 383 42.25 8.26 21.42
C GLY A 383 42.54 9.42 22.36
N GLN A 384 42.34 10.64 21.86
CA GLN A 384 42.17 11.83 22.69
C GLN A 384 41.23 12.83 22.00
N LEU A 385 40.03 13.00 22.58
CA LEU A 385 39.07 14.05 22.20
C LEU A 385 39.52 15.37 22.85
N THR A 386 40.01 16.31 22.04
CA THR A 386 40.17 17.72 22.42
C THR A 386 39.01 18.54 21.88
N LEU A 387 38.27 19.20 22.78
CA LEU A 387 37.30 20.24 22.43
C LEU A 387 38.01 21.48 21.90
N THR A 388 37.67 21.93 20.69
CA THR A 388 37.89 23.31 20.25
C THR A 388 36.77 23.77 19.33
N THR A 389 35.94 24.70 19.81
CA THR A 389 35.11 25.61 19.01
C THR A 389 35.99 26.60 18.24
N PRO A 390 35.55 27.08 17.05
CA PRO A 390 35.28 28.53 16.89
C PRO A 390 34.05 28.78 16.01
N MET A 391 33.10 29.65 16.40
CA MET A 391 33.07 31.12 16.24
C MET A 391 33.32 31.63 14.80
N HIS A 392 32.22 32.13 14.19
CA HIS A 392 32.08 33.20 13.19
C HIS A 392 33.13 33.37 12.07
N ASN A 393 32.66 33.40 10.81
CA ASN A 393 32.68 34.63 10.00
C ASN A 393 31.80 34.52 8.74
N TYR A 394 31.05 35.60 8.49
CA TYR A 394 30.35 35.87 7.24
C TYR A 394 31.31 36.42 6.17
N LYS A 395 30.85 36.30 4.90
CA LYS A 395 31.06 37.23 3.76
C LYS A 395 32.17 36.85 2.77
N ALA A 396 31.81 36.46 1.55
CA ALA A 396 31.47 37.35 0.43
C ALA A 396 30.64 36.59 -0.61
#